data_AF-A0A9P5AWB5-F1
#
_entry.id   AF-A0A9P5AWB5-F1
#
_cell.length_a   1.000
_cell.length_b   1.000
_cell.length_c   1.000
_cell.angle_alpha   90.00
_cell.angle_beta   90.00
_cell.angle_gamma   90.00
#
_symmetry.space_group_name_H-M   'P 1'
#
loop_
_entity.id
_entity.type
_entity.pdbx_description
1 polymer ?
#
loop_
_entity_poly.entity_id
_entity_poly.type
_entity_poly.pdbx_seq_one_letter_code
_entity_poly.pdbx_strand_id
1 'polypeptide(L)'
;MVSSHNGSLLRTLLLVAANLLIPVSIVVFALGFFPYKPFLPGLAEFESLDFGSPPDAPFDRLIFMVVDALRSDFVYSDASGFDYVQSLIRDGSAMPFTANARSPTVTMPRIKSMTTGSIPSFVDLILNFDEADTSSTLASQDTWLAQIKAKGIGKLLMYGDDTWLKLFPSTFDRQDGTSSFFVADFTEVDNNVTRNIAPELENNDWGLMVLHYLGLDHIGHKAGPRSSNMFPKQREMDGIVKALFEAMESKPHLDSTLLVLCGDHGMNDAGNHGASSPGETSPALVFMSPKLKKVSHKLSAPSQPKDEFDYYSMVEQSDLAPTIAALLGFPVSKNNLGAFIPDFLPFWHKTSDQIQILVRNARQILSIVTAAFGSELFDAQSSVDPCALEQTEINELACQWRRINKEAHVLATGDKLDKNWLDDMSQWLRRA
;
A
#
# COMPACT_ATOMS: atom_id res chain seq x y z
N MET A 1 -33.23 9.13 69.27
CA MET A 1 -33.26 8.51 67.93
C MET A 1 -33.15 9.62 66.88
N VAL A 2 -31.96 9.88 66.35
CA VAL A 2 -31.78 10.60 65.09
C VAL A 2 -30.79 9.75 64.29
N SER A 3 -31.35 8.80 63.55
CA SER A 3 -30.60 7.93 62.64
C SER A 3 -30.19 8.74 61.41
N SER A 4 -28.97 8.53 60.94
CA SER A 4 -28.26 9.30 59.92
C SER A 4 -28.87 9.18 58.51
N HIS A 5 -29.92 9.95 58.22
CA HIS A 5 -30.51 10.02 56.87
C HIS A 5 -29.55 10.52 55.78
N ASN A 6 -28.47 11.23 56.13
CA ASN A 6 -27.52 11.79 55.16
C ASN A 6 -26.62 10.73 54.48
N GLY A 7 -26.39 9.57 55.11
CA GLY A 7 -25.54 8.52 54.54
C GLY A 7 -26.19 7.77 53.37
N SER A 8 -27.52 7.70 53.35
CA SER A 8 -28.28 7.03 52.28
C SER A 8 -28.32 7.88 51.01
N LEU A 9 -28.60 9.18 51.16
CA LEU A 9 -28.73 10.11 50.04
C LEU A 9 -27.39 10.34 49.33
N LEU A 10 -26.29 10.44 50.08
CA LEU A 10 -24.94 10.51 49.50
C LEU A 10 -24.57 9.25 48.72
N ARG A 11 -24.92 8.06 49.22
CA ARG A 11 -24.67 6.79 48.50
C ARG A 11 -25.48 6.71 47.21
N THR A 12 -26.75 7.11 47.23
CA THR A 12 -27.58 7.16 46.02
C THR A 12 -27.01 8.15 45.00
N LEU A 13 -26.58 9.33 45.44
CA LEU A 13 -25.95 10.32 44.56
C LEU A 13 -24.65 9.80 43.93
N LEU A 14 -23.78 9.16 44.71
CA LEU A 14 -22.55 8.55 44.20
C LEU A 14 -22.83 7.41 43.22
N LEU A 15 -23.84 6.59 43.48
CA LEU A 15 -24.25 5.51 42.58
C LEU A 15 -24.79 6.07 41.26
N VAL A 16 -25.63 7.11 41.31
CA VAL A 16 -26.15 7.79 40.12
C VAL A 16 -24.99 8.43 39.34
N ALA A 17 -24.08 9.13 40.01
CA ALA A 17 -22.90 9.71 39.38
C ALA A 17 -22.03 8.65 38.69
N ALA A 18 -21.75 7.52 39.34
CA ALA A 18 -21.00 6.42 38.73
C ALA A 18 -21.71 5.85 37.49
N ASN A 19 -23.02 5.63 37.56
CA ASN A 19 -23.80 5.12 36.43
C ASN A 19 -23.93 6.13 35.27
N LEU A 20 -23.75 7.43 35.51
CA LEU A 20 -23.65 8.45 34.46
C LEU A 20 -22.23 8.57 33.90
N LEU A 21 -21.20 8.44 34.74
CA LEU A 21 -19.81 8.54 34.32
C LEU A 21 -19.36 7.35 33.46
N ILE A 22 -19.88 6.15 33.69
CA ILE A 22 -19.57 4.97 32.87
C ILE A 22 -19.93 5.18 31.38
N PRO A 23 -21.18 5.51 30.99
CA PRO A 23 -21.51 5.75 29.59
C PRO A 23 -20.76 6.96 29.03
N VAL A 24 -20.53 8.02 29.82
CA VAL A 24 -19.70 9.16 29.39
C VAL A 24 -18.26 8.72 29.09
N SER A 25 -17.65 7.89 29.94
CA SER A 25 -16.30 7.37 29.71
C SER A 25 -16.23 6.46 28.48
N ILE A 26 -17.28 5.66 28.24
CA ILE A 26 -17.38 4.81 27.04
C ILE A 26 -17.49 5.68 25.79
N VAL A 27 -18.31 6.74 25.81
CA VAL A 27 -18.45 7.66 24.68
C VAL A 27 -17.15 8.43 24.42
N VAL A 28 -16.50 8.96 25.46
CA VAL A 28 -15.21 9.65 25.32
C VAL A 28 -14.14 8.71 24.78
N PHE A 29 -14.06 7.48 25.31
CA PHE A 29 -13.17 6.45 24.80
C PHE A 29 -13.48 6.14 23.34
N ALA A 30 -14.74 5.93 22.98
CA ALA A 30 -15.15 5.60 21.62
C ALA A 30 -14.82 6.74 20.63
N LEU A 31 -15.06 8.00 21.00
CA LEU A 31 -14.73 9.16 20.16
C LEU A 31 -13.22 9.34 19.95
N GLY A 32 -12.40 9.07 20.97
CA GLY A 32 -10.94 9.16 20.86
C GLY A 32 -10.30 7.95 20.18
N PHE A 33 -10.81 6.75 20.45
CA PHE A 33 -10.24 5.49 19.95
C PHE A 33 -10.74 5.13 18.55
N PHE A 34 -11.95 5.55 18.18
CA PHE A 34 -12.53 5.40 16.84
C PHE A 34 -12.78 6.77 16.21
N PRO A 35 -11.72 7.53 15.87
CA PRO A 35 -11.88 8.83 15.26
C PRO A 35 -12.63 8.70 13.93
N TYR A 36 -13.58 9.62 13.70
CA TYR A 36 -14.26 9.73 12.42
C TYR A 36 -13.23 10.05 11.34
N LYS A 37 -13.09 9.15 10.35
CA LYS A 37 -12.29 9.41 9.15
C LYS A 37 -13.24 9.88 8.05
N PRO A 38 -13.04 11.06 7.45
CA PRO A 38 -13.83 11.46 6.31
C PRO A 38 -13.62 10.45 5.18
N PHE A 39 -14.73 9.98 4.60
CA PHE A 39 -14.71 9.06 3.47
C PHE A 39 -15.22 9.80 2.23
N LEU A 40 -14.38 9.87 1.21
CA LEU A 40 -14.72 10.49 -0.07
C LEU A 40 -15.31 9.43 -1.01
N PRO A 41 -16.59 9.54 -1.42
CA PRO A 41 -17.25 8.52 -2.24
C PRO A 41 -16.92 8.66 -3.73
N GLY A 42 -17.10 7.57 -4.47
CA GLY A 42 -16.93 7.50 -5.92
C GLY A 42 -15.47 7.37 -6.37
N LEU A 43 -15.28 7.17 -7.66
CA LEU A 43 -13.94 7.04 -8.27
C LEU A 43 -13.29 8.40 -8.44
N ALA A 44 -11.97 8.46 -8.23
CA ALA A 44 -11.16 9.62 -8.56
C ALA A 44 -11.14 9.86 -10.07
N GLU A 45 -11.05 11.14 -10.43
CA GLU A 45 -10.94 11.62 -11.81
C GLU A 45 -9.69 12.49 -11.94
N PHE A 46 -9.15 12.63 -13.15
CA PHE A 46 -8.06 13.56 -13.36
C PHE A 46 -8.56 15.00 -13.31
N GLU A 47 -8.14 15.73 -12.27
CA GLU A 47 -8.33 17.17 -12.23
C GLU A 47 -7.54 17.88 -13.34
N SER A 48 -8.10 18.97 -13.87
CA SER A 48 -7.36 19.88 -14.75
C SER A 48 -6.29 20.61 -13.94
N LEU A 49 -5.04 20.49 -14.35
CA LEU A 49 -3.92 21.23 -13.76
C LEU A 49 -3.28 22.12 -14.81
N ASP A 50 -2.74 23.26 -14.38
CA ASP A 50 -2.03 24.21 -15.25
C ASP A 50 -0.64 23.70 -15.72
N PHE A 51 -0.38 22.40 -15.57
CA PHE A 51 0.82 21.71 -16.04
C PHE A 51 0.60 20.94 -17.36
N GLY A 52 -0.64 20.90 -17.87
CA GLY A 52 -1.02 20.18 -19.09
C GLY A 52 -1.82 18.90 -18.84
N SER A 53 -1.97 18.09 -19.89
CA SER A 53 -2.63 16.78 -19.81
C SER A 53 -1.86 15.85 -18.86
N PRO A 54 -2.53 14.87 -18.22
CA PRO A 54 -1.84 13.85 -17.44
C PRO A 54 -0.69 13.21 -18.24
N PRO A 55 0.47 12.94 -17.62
CA PRO A 55 1.61 12.33 -18.31
C PRO A 55 1.28 10.93 -18.81
N ASP A 56 1.94 10.52 -19.91
CA ASP A 56 1.79 9.17 -20.45
C ASP A 56 2.31 8.12 -19.46
N ALA A 57 1.60 6.99 -19.39
CA ALA A 57 1.96 5.88 -18.51
C ALA A 57 3.18 5.11 -19.06
N PRO A 58 4.19 4.80 -18.22
CA PRO A 58 5.29 3.92 -18.61
C PRO A 58 4.86 2.47 -18.89
N PHE A 59 3.76 2.03 -18.28
CA PHE A 59 3.25 0.66 -18.34
C PHE A 59 1.76 0.62 -18.68
N ASP A 60 1.32 -0.46 -19.32
CA ASP A 60 -0.08 -0.71 -19.70
C ASP A 60 -0.65 -2.01 -19.11
N ARG A 61 0.19 -2.80 -18.42
CA ARG A 61 -0.18 -4.03 -17.73
C ARG A 61 0.48 -4.12 -16.35
N LEU A 62 -0.20 -4.76 -15.42
CA LEU A 62 0.31 -5.05 -14.08
C LEU A 62 0.20 -6.54 -13.76
N ILE A 63 1.31 -7.14 -13.33
CA ILE A 63 1.32 -8.39 -12.59
C ILE A 63 1.63 -8.03 -11.14
N PHE A 64 0.68 -8.29 -10.24
CA PHE A 64 0.79 -8.00 -8.81
C PHE A 64 0.86 -9.32 -8.04
N MET A 65 2.09 -9.75 -7.72
CA MET A 65 2.39 -11.00 -7.04
C MET A 65 2.61 -10.74 -5.55
N VAL A 66 1.64 -11.14 -4.74
CA VAL A 66 1.73 -11.16 -3.28
C VAL A 66 2.20 -12.53 -2.83
N VAL A 67 3.21 -12.56 -1.98
CA VAL A 67 3.63 -13.78 -1.27
C VAL A 67 3.42 -13.50 0.22
N ASP A 68 2.50 -14.24 0.83
CA ASP A 68 2.10 -14.06 2.23
C ASP A 68 3.31 -14.28 3.15
N ALA A 69 3.47 -13.37 4.11
CA ALA A 69 4.58 -13.33 5.06
C ALA A 69 6.00 -13.29 4.45
N LEU A 70 6.16 -12.67 3.27
CA LEU A 70 7.45 -12.49 2.58
C LEU A 70 8.37 -11.47 3.29
N ARG A 71 9.02 -11.92 4.37
CA ARG A 71 10.00 -11.14 5.14
C ARG A 71 11.19 -10.70 4.29
N SER A 72 11.71 -9.49 4.51
CA SER A 72 12.77 -8.89 3.68
C SER A 72 14.04 -9.75 3.55
N ASP A 73 14.45 -10.43 4.62
CA ASP A 73 15.63 -11.31 4.60
C ASP A 73 15.46 -12.53 3.69
N PHE A 74 14.22 -12.97 3.44
CA PHE A 74 13.94 -14.06 2.51
C PHE A 74 14.29 -13.69 1.07
N VAL A 75 14.30 -12.41 0.71
CA VAL A 75 14.61 -11.96 -0.66
C VAL A 75 16.01 -11.35 -0.77
N TYR A 76 16.45 -10.59 0.24
CA TYR A 76 17.61 -9.71 0.11
C TYR A 76 18.89 -10.23 0.76
N SER A 77 18.78 -11.16 1.71
CA SER A 77 19.94 -11.64 2.46
C SER A 77 20.81 -12.63 1.66
N ASP A 78 22.02 -12.89 2.16
CA ASP A 78 22.93 -13.89 1.60
C ASP A 78 22.38 -15.34 1.67
N ALA A 79 21.44 -15.61 2.59
CA ALA A 79 20.84 -16.92 2.78
C ALA A 79 19.51 -17.09 2.02
N SER A 80 19.14 -16.11 1.21
CA SER A 80 17.91 -16.07 0.43
C SER A 80 17.86 -17.17 -0.64
N GLY A 81 16.67 -17.69 -0.91
CA GLY A 81 16.37 -18.51 -2.08
C GLY A 81 16.02 -17.73 -3.36
N PHE A 82 16.02 -16.39 -3.32
CA PHE A 82 15.63 -15.51 -4.43
C PHE A 82 16.80 -15.06 -5.30
N ASP A 83 17.57 -16.03 -5.80
CA ASP A 83 18.78 -15.78 -6.60
C ASP A 83 18.49 -14.98 -7.88
N TYR A 84 17.35 -15.24 -8.54
CA TYR A 84 16.94 -14.56 -9.76
C TYR A 84 16.51 -13.12 -9.50
N VAL A 85 15.66 -12.87 -8.50
CA VAL A 85 15.29 -11.49 -8.12
C VAL A 85 16.54 -10.67 -7.76
N GLN A 86 17.47 -11.24 -6.99
CA GLN A 86 18.73 -10.57 -6.69
C GLN A 86 19.56 -10.27 -7.95
N SER A 87 19.49 -11.13 -8.97
CA SER A 87 20.16 -10.87 -10.26
C SER A 87 19.56 -9.67 -11.00
N LEU A 88 18.23 -9.50 -10.95
CA LEU A 88 17.53 -8.35 -11.53
C LEU A 88 17.84 -7.05 -10.77
N ILE A 89 18.05 -7.12 -9.45
CA ILE A 89 18.50 -5.96 -8.65
C ILE A 89 19.91 -5.52 -9.10
N ARG A 90 20.83 -6.48 -9.27
CA ARG A 90 22.21 -6.19 -9.70
C ARG A 90 22.28 -5.62 -11.11
N ASP A 91 21.41 -6.06 -12.02
CA ASP A 91 21.44 -5.63 -13.42
C ASP A 91 20.66 -4.33 -13.70
N GLY A 92 19.83 -3.89 -12.75
CA GLY A 92 19.01 -2.68 -12.82
C GLY A 92 17.60 -2.89 -13.39
N SER A 93 17.18 -4.14 -13.61
CA SER A 93 15.81 -4.48 -14.03
C SER A 93 14.82 -4.51 -12.87
N ALA A 94 15.32 -4.52 -11.63
CA ALA A 94 14.51 -4.48 -10.42
C ALA A 94 14.87 -3.29 -9.54
N MET A 95 13.87 -2.78 -8.84
CA MET A 95 13.99 -1.73 -7.84
C MET A 95 13.45 -2.25 -6.51
N PRO A 96 14.33 -2.60 -5.55
CA PRO A 96 13.95 -3.17 -4.27
C PRO A 96 13.73 -2.10 -3.19
N PHE A 97 12.80 -2.39 -2.28
CA PHE A 97 12.44 -1.57 -1.13
C PHE A 97 12.17 -2.47 0.08
N THR A 98 12.40 -1.94 1.29
CA THR A 98 11.83 -2.53 2.51
C THR A 98 10.47 -1.89 2.74
N ALA A 99 9.38 -2.64 2.55
CA ALA A 99 8.05 -2.11 2.80
C ALA A 99 7.76 -2.10 4.30
N ASN A 100 7.06 -1.07 4.78
CA ASN A 100 6.56 -0.98 6.14
C ASN A 100 5.08 -1.44 6.18
N ALA A 101 4.87 -2.65 6.69
CA ALA A 101 3.56 -3.20 6.99
C ALA A 101 3.16 -2.79 8.42
N ARG A 102 2.54 -1.61 8.55
CA ARG A 102 2.10 -1.11 9.87
C ARG A 102 1.22 -2.12 10.60
N SER A 103 1.40 -2.28 11.90
CA SER A 103 0.53 -3.14 12.70
C SER A 103 -0.94 -2.68 12.59
N PRO A 104 -1.91 -3.60 12.50
CA PRO A 104 -1.79 -5.07 12.52
C PRO A 104 -1.23 -5.65 11.22
N THR A 105 -0.30 -6.60 11.35
CA THR A 105 0.29 -7.36 10.25
C THR A 105 -0.56 -8.60 9.96
N VAL A 106 -1.80 -8.37 9.51
CA VAL A 106 -2.77 -9.42 9.12
C VAL A 106 -3.15 -9.22 7.66
N THR A 107 -3.25 -10.30 6.89
CA THR A 107 -3.44 -10.32 5.44
C THR A 107 -4.50 -9.36 4.89
N MET A 108 -5.76 -9.48 5.34
CA MET A 108 -6.87 -8.68 4.78
C MET A 108 -6.67 -7.14 4.94
N PRO A 109 -6.33 -6.61 6.13
CA PRO A 109 -6.01 -5.19 6.32
C PRO A 109 -4.85 -4.72 5.46
N ARG A 110 -3.86 -5.59 5.25
CA ARG A 110 -2.68 -5.27 4.43
C ARG A 110 -3.05 -5.18 2.95
N ILE A 111 -3.83 -6.13 2.43
CA ILE A 111 -4.39 -6.04 1.06
C ILE A 111 -5.20 -4.76 0.91
N LYS A 112 -6.06 -4.41 1.87
CA LYS A 112 -6.81 -3.15 1.85
C LYS A 112 -5.89 -1.92 1.81
N SER A 113 -4.84 -1.89 2.62
CA SER A 113 -3.86 -0.80 2.64
C SER A 113 -3.16 -0.62 1.29
N MET A 114 -2.64 -1.71 0.72
CA MET A 114 -1.93 -1.70 -0.56
C MET A 114 -2.81 -1.30 -1.75
N THR A 115 -4.12 -1.58 -1.67
CA THR A 115 -5.07 -1.36 -2.78
C THR A 115 -5.76 -0.01 -2.74
N THR A 116 -5.99 0.53 -1.55
CA THR A 116 -6.64 1.84 -1.34
C THR A 116 -5.63 2.97 -1.14
N GLY A 117 -4.42 2.63 -0.68
CA GLY A 117 -3.46 3.61 -0.17
C GLY A 117 -3.81 4.12 1.22
N SER A 118 -4.78 3.53 1.91
CA SER A 118 -5.19 3.94 3.25
C SER A 118 -4.36 3.25 4.35
N ILE A 119 -4.37 3.83 5.54
CA ILE A 119 -3.79 3.21 6.74
C ILE A 119 -4.89 2.41 7.46
N PRO A 120 -4.71 1.10 7.67
CA PRO A 120 -5.71 0.28 8.34
C PRO A 120 -6.05 0.77 9.73
N SER A 121 -7.32 0.63 10.09
CA SER A 121 -7.89 1.00 11.38
C SER A 121 -8.15 -0.23 12.24
N PHE A 122 -8.32 -0.03 13.55
CA PHE A 122 -8.72 -1.09 14.46
C PHE A 122 -10.11 -1.67 14.12
N VAL A 123 -10.98 -0.90 13.46
CA VAL A 123 -12.27 -1.40 12.96
C VAL A 123 -12.05 -2.47 11.88
N ASP A 124 -11.06 -2.28 11.01
CA ASP A 124 -10.74 -3.25 9.96
C ASP A 124 -10.32 -4.61 10.55
N LEU A 125 -9.71 -4.63 11.74
CA LEU A 125 -9.42 -5.87 12.45
C LEU A 125 -10.67 -6.57 12.95
N ILE A 126 -11.60 -5.83 13.55
CA ILE A 126 -12.84 -6.40 14.08
C ILE A 126 -13.63 -7.03 12.93
N LEU A 127 -13.69 -6.35 11.78
CA LEU A 127 -14.38 -6.84 10.60
C LEU A 127 -13.70 -8.07 9.97
N ASN A 128 -12.37 -8.25 10.12
CA ASN A 128 -11.73 -9.51 9.70
C ASN A 128 -12.24 -10.72 10.49
N PHE A 129 -12.55 -10.55 11.78
CA PHE A 129 -13.02 -11.65 12.61
C PHE A 129 -14.46 -12.07 12.27
N ASP A 130 -15.18 -11.21 11.53
CA ASP A 130 -16.55 -11.45 11.08
C ASP A 130 -16.57 -11.65 9.55
N GLU A 131 -15.91 -12.71 9.08
CA GLU A 131 -15.79 -13.06 7.64
C GLU A 131 -17.14 -13.24 6.91
N ALA A 132 -18.25 -13.39 7.65
CA ALA A 132 -19.59 -13.51 7.08
C ALA A 132 -20.20 -12.15 6.71
N ASP A 133 -19.59 -11.05 7.16
CA ASP A 133 -20.20 -9.73 7.13
C ASP A 133 -19.74 -8.93 5.90
N THR A 134 -20.71 -8.51 5.07
CA THR A 134 -20.48 -7.71 3.84
C THR A 134 -19.85 -6.33 4.09
N SER A 135 -19.66 -5.96 5.37
CA SER A 135 -19.10 -4.70 5.85
C SER A 135 -17.59 -4.56 5.62
N SER A 136 -16.86 -5.66 5.40
CA SER A 136 -15.44 -5.67 5.05
C SER A 136 -15.16 -5.43 3.56
N THR A 137 -16.19 -5.48 2.71
CA THR A 137 -16.04 -5.36 1.25
C THR A 137 -15.57 -3.97 0.82
N LEU A 138 -14.78 -3.92 -0.24
CA LEU A 138 -14.29 -2.69 -0.88
C LEU A 138 -15.06 -2.35 -2.16
N ALA A 139 -16.23 -2.97 -2.38
CA ALA A 139 -17.02 -2.84 -3.60
C ALA A 139 -17.39 -1.38 -3.96
N SER A 140 -17.55 -0.53 -2.95
CA SER A 140 -17.87 0.89 -3.10
C SER A 140 -16.67 1.82 -2.86
N GLN A 141 -15.47 1.27 -2.63
CA GLN A 141 -14.27 2.06 -2.37
C GLN A 141 -13.45 2.25 -3.63
N ASP A 142 -12.87 3.44 -3.74
CA ASP A 142 -11.91 3.73 -4.79
C ASP A 142 -10.58 3.02 -4.49
N THR A 143 -10.15 2.16 -5.42
CA THR A 143 -8.92 1.37 -5.33
C THR A 143 -8.23 1.38 -6.68
N TRP A 144 -6.94 1.05 -6.71
CA TRP A 144 -6.26 0.93 -8.00
C TRP A 144 -6.85 -0.18 -8.88
N LEU A 145 -7.50 -1.21 -8.31
CA LEU A 145 -8.24 -2.21 -9.08
C LEU A 145 -9.48 -1.61 -9.76
N ALA A 146 -10.26 -0.82 -9.01
CA ALA A 146 -11.42 -0.13 -9.53
C ALA A 146 -11.04 0.89 -10.62
N GLN A 147 -9.91 1.59 -10.43
CA GLN A 147 -9.37 2.53 -11.41
C GLN A 147 -8.87 1.82 -12.69
N ILE A 148 -8.19 0.68 -12.57
CA ILE A 148 -7.80 -0.15 -13.72
C ILE A 148 -9.03 -0.63 -14.49
N LYS A 149 -10.06 -1.10 -13.78
CA LYS A 149 -11.34 -1.54 -14.38
C LYS A 149 -12.04 -0.39 -15.10
N ALA A 150 -12.09 0.79 -14.49
CA ALA A 150 -12.69 1.99 -15.09
C ALA A 150 -11.91 2.49 -16.31
N LYS A 151 -10.57 2.39 -16.28
CA LYS A 151 -9.70 2.74 -17.41
C LYS A 151 -9.88 1.79 -18.60
N GLY A 152 -10.29 0.54 -18.35
CA GLY A 152 -10.61 -0.42 -19.41
C GLY A 152 -9.37 -0.96 -20.14
N ILE A 153 -8.24 -1.14 -19.45
CA ILE A 153 -6.98 -1.63 -20.05
C ILE A 153 -6.95 -3.15 -20.33
N GLY A 154 -8.03 -3.87 -20.02
CA GLY A 154 -8.18 -5.30 -20.25
C GLY A 154 -8.91 -6.00 -19.10
N LYS A 155 -9.02 -7.32 -19.19
CA LYS A 155 -9.57 -8.17 -18.11
C LYS A 155 -8.71 -8.12 -16.84
N LEU A 156 -9.36 -8.25 -15.69
CA LEU A 156 -8.72 -8.35 -14.38
C LEU A 156 -8.72 -9.82 -13.95
N LEU A 157 -7.55 -10.37 -13.65
CA LEU A 157 -7.38 -11.77 -13.24
C LEU A 157 -6.97 -11.87 -11.77
N MET A 158 -7.42 -12.91 -11.08
CA MET A 158 -7.01 -13.20 -9.71
C MET A 158 -6.85 -14.71 -9.46
N TYR A 159 -5.68 -15.12 -8.98
CA TYR A 159 -5.42 -16.50 -8.61
C TYR A 159 -4.74 -16.55 -7.23
N GLY A 160 -5.26 -17.36 -6.30
CA GLY A 160 -4.68 -17.49 -4.96
C GLY A 160 -5.68 -17.30 -3.82
N ASP A 161 -5.23 -16.76 -2.70
CA ASP A 161 -6.05 -16.57 -1.49
C ASP A 161 -7.39 -15.86 -1.74
N ASP A 162 -8.50 -16.53 -1.37
CA ASP A 162 -9.88 -16.07 -1.59
C ASP A 162 -10.25 -14.76 -0.88
N THR A 163 -9.40 -14.25 0.01
CA THR A 163 -9.50 -12.91 0.62
C THR A 163 -9.72 -11.82 -0.44
N TRP A 164 -9.08 -11.92 -1.61
CA TRP A 164 -9.29 -10.97 -2.70
C TRP A 164 -10.73 -11.01 -3.25
N LEU A 165 -11.34 -12.18 -3.34
CA LEU A 165 -12.71 -12.33 -3.84
C LEU A 165 -13.74 -11.79 -2.85
N LYS A 166 -13.45 -11.92 -1.54
CA LYS A 166 -14.24 -11.33 -0.45
C LYS A 166 -14.14 -9.80 -0.46
N LEU A 167 -12.93 -9.25 -0.56
CA LEU A 167 -12.70 -7.81 -0.58
C LEU A 167 -13.21 -7.13 -1.86
N PHE A 168 -13.07 -7.78 -3.01
CA PHE A 168 -13.36 -7.21 -4.33
C PHE A 168 -14.42 -8.00 -5.10
N PRO A 169 -15.66 -8.11 -4.57
CA PRO A 169 -16.69 -8.93 -5.20
C PRO A 169 -17.01 -8.42 -6.60
N SER A 170 -17.15 -9.34 -7.56
CA SER A 170 -17.42 -9.03 -8.98
C SER A 170 -16.37 -8.14 -9.67
N THR A 171 -15.16 -8.07 -9.14
CA THR A 171 -14.08 -7.26 -9.74
C THR A 171 -13.36 -7.99 -10.87
N PHE A 172 -13.05 -9.28 -10.68
CA PHE A 172 -12.24 -10.08 -11.58
C PHE A 172 -13.08 -10.81 -12.65
N ASP A 173 -12.54 -10.88 -13.87
CA ASP A 173 -13.16 -11.52 -15.04
C ASP A 173 -12.79 -13.02 -15.13
N ARG A 174 -11.57 -13.37 -14.71
CA ARG A 174 -11.14 -14.77 -14.53
C ARG A 174 -10.53 -14.90 -13.14
N GLN A 175 -10.94 -15.92 -12.41
CA GLN A 175 -10.50 -16.12 -11.04
C GLN A 175 -10.46 -17.58 -10.62
N ASP A 176 -9.52 -17.92 -9.75
CA ASP A 176 -9.43 -19.21 -9.04
C ASP A 176 -8.97 -18.94 -7.61
N GLY A 177 -9.95 -18.79 -6.71
CA GLY A 177 -9.73 -18.50 -5.29
C GLY A 177 -9.52 -19.79 -4.49
N THR A 178 -8.54 -19.79 -3.60
CA THR A 178 -8.24 -20.89 -2.67
C THR A 178 -8.42 -20.45 -1.24
N SER A 179 -9.02 -21.31 -0.42
CA SER A 179 -9.20 -21.02 1.01
C SER A 179 -7.87 -21.11 1.77
N SER A 180 -7.60 -20.10 2.59
CA SER A 180 -6.41 -19.99 3.45
C SER A 180 -6.46 -20.86 4.72
N PHE A 181 -7.60 -21.49 5.04
CA PHE A 181 -7.79 -22.20 6.32
C PHE A 181 -7.01 -23.53 6.45
N PHE A 182 -6.45 -24.07 5.38
CA PHE A 182 -5.73 -25.36 5.40
C PHE A 182 -4.20 -25.19 5.51
N VAL A 183 -3.74 -24.70 6.67
CA VAL A 183 -2.30 -24.46 7.01
C VAL A 183 -1.42 -25.74 6.94
N ALA A 184 -2.04 -26.93 6.89
CA ALA A 184 -1.30 -28.17 6.80
C ALA A 184 -0.58 -28.36 5.45
N ASP A 185 -1.05 -27.68 4.39
CA ASP A 185 -0.54 -27.76 3.03
C ASP A 185 0.08 -26.42 2.58
N PHE A 186 1.38 -26.44 2.28
CA PHE A 186 2.14 -25.31 1.72
C PHE A 186 2.51 -25.55 0.25
N THR A 187 1.78 -26.42 -0.45
CA THR A 187 2.06 -26.81 -1.85
C THR A 187 0.82 -26.77 -2.74
N GLU A 188 -0.33 -27.27 -2.29
CA GLU A 188 -1.55 -27.34 -3.13
C GLU A 188 -2.05 -25.96 -3.55
N VAL A 189 -2.10 -25.01 -2.60
CA VAL A 189 -2.51 -23.63 -2.87
C VAL A 189 -1.59 -22.99 -3.92
N ASP A 190 -0.27 -23.04 -3.70
CA ASP A 190 0.71 -22.44 -4.61
C ASP A 190 0.69 -23.12 -6.00
N ASN A 191 0.46 -24.43 -6.06
CA ASN A 191 0.28 -25.17 -7.31
C ASN A 191 -1.01 -24.73 -8.05
N ASN A 192 -2.08 -24.39 -7.32
CA ASN A 192 -3.30 -23.83 -7.91
C ASN A 192 -3.02 -22.48 -8.57
N VAL A 193 -2.31 -21.59 -7.89
CA VAL A 193 -1.92 -20.31 -8.49
C VAL A 193 -1.06 -20.56 -9.74
N THR A 194 -0.03 -21.39 -9.60
CA THR A 194 1.00 -21.57 -10.62
C THR A 194 0.47 -22.22 -11.91
N ARG A 195 -0.48 -23.16 -11.84
CA ARG A 195 -1.03 -23.81 -13.04
C ARG A 195 -1.74 -22.84 -13.99
N ASN A 196 -2.22 -21.71 -13.48
CA ASN A 196 -2.95 -20.71 -14.25
C ASN A 196 -2.02 -19.73 -14.99
N ILE A 197 -0.74 -19.62 -14.59
CA ILE A 197 0.19 -18.61 -15.12
C ILE A 197 0.52 -18.85 -16.59
N ALA A 198 0.98 -20.05 -16.95
CA ALA A 198 1.49 -20.32 -18.30
C ALA A 198 0.43 -20.03 -19.40
N PRO A 199 -0.84 -20.47 -19.28
CA PRO A 199 -1.87 -20.11 -20.24
C PRO A 199 -2.12 -18.60 -20.32
N GLU A 200 -2.13 -17.89 -19.20
CA GLU A 200 -2.42 -16.45 -19.20
C GLU A 200 -1.29 -15.59 -19.78
N LEU A 201 -0.05 -16.06 -19.69
CA LEU A 201 1.09 -15.42 -20.36
C LEU A 201 1.02 -15.54 -21.90
N GLU A 202 0.22 -16.44 -22.45
CA GLU A 202 -0.04 -16.50 -23.90
C GLU A 202 -1.17 -15.55 -24.34
N ASN A 203 -2.03 -15.15 -23.41
CA ASN A 203 -3.15 -14.25 -23.69
C ASN A 203 -2.72 -12.78 -23.70
N ASN A 204 -3.39 -11.96 -24.51
CA ASN A 204 -3.18 -10.51 -24.57
C ASN A 204 -4.44 -9.70 -24.17
N ASP A 205 -5.46 -10.35 -23.59
CA ASP A 205 -6.77 -9.75 -23.31
C ASP A 205 -6.94 -9.20 -21.88
N TRP A 206 -5.94 -9.38 -21.02
CA TRP A 206 -5.94 -8.91 -19.63
C TRP A 206 -5.09 -7.64 -19.44
N GLY A 207 -5.40 -6.84 -18.41
CA GLY A 207 -4.61 -5.66 -18.03
C GLY A 207 -4.04 -5.77 -16.61
N LEU A 208 -4.61 -6.64 -15.79
CA LEU A 208 -4.16 -6.92 -14.43
C LEU A 208 -4.16 -8.43 -14.17
N MET A 209 -3.10 -8.94 -13.56
CA MET A 209 -3.02 -10.28 -13.00
C MET A 209 -2.58 -10.20 -11.53
N VAL A 210 -3.48 -10.56 -10.61
CA VAL A 210 -3.15 -10.71 -9.18
C VAL A 210 -2.84 -12.17 -8.90
N LEU A 211 -1.68 -12.42 -8.28
CA LEU A 211 -1.25 -13.74 -7.83
C LEU A 211 -1.01 -13.66 -6.32
N HIS A 212 -1.64 -14.52 -5.52
CA HIS A 212 -1.44 -14.52 -4.07
C HIS A 212 -1.06 -15.91 -3.54
N TYR A 213 0.20 -16.06 -3.15
CA TYR A 213 0.80 -17.30 -2.66
C TYR A 213 0.83 -17.34 -1.13
N LEU A 214 0.54 -18.51 -0.54
CA LEU A 214 0.43 -18.69 0.92
C LEU A 214 1.54 -19.58 1.52
N GLY A 215 2.33 -20.26 0.69
CA GLY A 215 3.24 -21.31 1.14
C GLY A 215 4.30 -20.85 2.16
N LEU A 216 4.82 -19.63 2.07
CA LEU A 216 5.81 -19.12 3.04
C LEU A 216 5.18 -18.90 4.42
N ASP A 217 4.03 -18.24 4.49
CA ASP A 217 3.28 -18.05 5.75
C ASP A 217 2.92 -19.39 6.40
N HIS A 218 2.37 -20.33 5.63
CA HIS A 218 2.03 -21.67 6.13
C HIS A 218 3.25 -22.42 6.72
N ILE A 219 4.42 -22.31 6.08
CA ILE A 219 5.67 -22.87 6.62
C ILE A 219 6.09 -22.13 7.90
N GLY A 220 5.94 -20.81 7.93
CA GLY A 220 6.15 -19.95 9.09
C GLY A 220 5.39 -20.46 10.32
N HIS A 221 4.06 -20.54 10.23
CA HIS A 221 3.22 -21.02 11.34
C HIS A 221 3.53 -22.46 11.76
N LYS A 222 3.78 -23.34 10.79
CA LYS A 222 3.93 -24.78 11.04
C LYS A 222 5.29 -25.18 11.60
N ALA A 223 6.36 -24.53 11.14
CA ALA A 223 7.74 -24.96 11.42
C ALA A 223 8.71 -23.81 11.71
N GLY A 224 8.27 -22.55 11.59
CA GLY A 224 9.07 -21.36 11.80
C GLY A 224 9.83 -20.88 10.55
N PRO A 225 10.24 -19.60 10.53
CA PRO A 225 10.90 -18.96 9.40
C PRO A 225 12.27 -19.55 9.05
N ARG A 226 12.88 -20.30 9.98
CA ARG A 226 14.22 -20.91 9.81
C ARG A 226 14.16 -22.41 9.55
N SER A 227 12.97 -22.95 9.26
CA SER A 227 12.81 -24.38 8.98
C SER A 227 13.48 -24.78 7.67
N SER A 228 13.80 -26.08 7.53
CA SER A 228 14.39 -26.63 6.30
C SER A 228 13.47 -26.53 5.08
N ASN A 229 12.17 -26.27 5.29
CA ASN A 229 11.19 -26.12 4.22
C ASN A 229 11.17 -24.70 3.64
N MET A 230 11.67 -23.70 4.38
CA MET A 230 11.57 -22.30 3.99
C MET A 230 12.41 -22.00 2.74
N PHE A 231 13.67 -22.42 2.72
CA PHE A 231 14.56 -22.15 1.59
C PHE A 231 14.10 -22.79 0.26
N PRO A 232 13.67 -24.07 0.21
CA PRO A 232 13.04 -24.63 -0.98
C PRO A 232 11.82 -23.84 -1.47
N LYS A 233 10.97 -23.35 -0.55
CA LYS A 233 9.79 -22.55 -0.90
C LYS A 233 10.17 -21.17 -1.44
N GLN A 234 11.20 -20.52 -0.89
CA GLN A 234 11.74 -19.28 -1.48
C GLN A 234 12.20 -19.50 -2.92
N ARG A 235 12.90 -20.60 -3.20
CA ARG A 235 13.32 -20.95 -4.58
C ARG A 235 12.16 -21.21 -5.52
N GLU A 236 11.08 -21.78 -5.03
CA GLU A 236 9.86 -21.97 -5.82
C GLU A 236 9.27 -20.61 -6.24
N MET A 237 9.14 -19.67 -5.30
CA MET A 237 8.65 -18.31 -5.57
C MET A 237 9.57 -17.54 -6.53
N ASP A 238 10.88 -17.66 -6.36
CA ASP A 238 11.89 -17.07 -7.28
C ASP A 238 11.77 -17.65 -8.69
N GLY A 239 11.50 -18.96 -8.81
CA GLY A 239 11.25 -19.63 -10.08
C GLY A 239 10.00 -19.12 -10.81
N ILE A 240 8.94 -18.78 -10.07
CA ILE A 240 7.73 -18.15 -10.62
C ILE A 240 8.06 -16.75 -11.13
N VAL A 241 8.76 -15.93 -10.34
CA VAL A 241 9.20 -14.59 -10.75
C VAL A 241 10.03 -14.67 -12.04
N LYS A 242 10.93 -15.65 -12.12
CA LYS A 242 11.71 -15.92 -13.33
C LYS A 242 10.84 -16.20 -14.55
N ALA A 243 9.87 -17.11 -14.43
CA ALA A 243 8.98 -17.44 -15.54
C ALA A 243 8.16 -16.22 -16.02
N LEU A 244 7.68 -15.38 -15.08
CA LEU A 244 6.94 -14.16 -15.39
C LEU A 244 7.84 -13.14 -16.12
N PHE A 245 9.04 -12.88 -15.59
CA PHE A 245 9.97 -11.90 -16.15
C PHE A 245 10.52 -12.32 -17.51
N GLU A 246 10.89 -13.59 -17.70
CA GLU A 246 11.32 -14.12 -19.00
C GLU A 246 10.21 -14.02 -20.06
N ALA A 247 8.94 -14.17 -19.66
CA ALA A 247 7.81 -13.93 -20.55
C ALA A 247 7.66 -12.45 -20.92
N MET A 248 7.89 -11.53 -19.98
CA MET A 248 7.91 -10.08 -20.26
C MET A 248 9.03 -9.67 -21.22
N GLU A 249 10.17 -10.37 -21.20
CA GLU A 249 11.27 -10.13 -22.13
C GLU A 249 11.05 -10.74 -23.52
N SER A 250 10.44 -11.93 -23.57
CA SER A 250 10.35 -12.72 -24.81
C SER A 250 9.07 -12.50 -25.60
N LYS A 251 7.99 -12.04 -24.97
CA LYS A 251 6.67 -11.89 -25.60
C LYS A 251 6.34 -10.43 -25.88
N PRO A 252 6.18 -10.02 -27.15
CA PRO A 252 5.95 -8.62 -27.50
C PRO A 252 4.73 -7.98 -26.84
N HIS A 253 3.66 -8.73 -26.57
CA HIS A 253 2.46 -8.18 -25.92
C HIS A 253 2.62 -7.93 -24.41
N LEU A 254 3.74 -8.34 -23.81
CA LEU A 254 4.06 -8.17 -22.39
C LEU A 254 5.22 -7.19 -22.15
N ASP A 255 5.80 -6.60 -23.19
CA ASP A 255 7.00 -5.74 -23.10
C ASP A 255 6.80 -4.46 -22.25
N SER A 256 5.55 -4.06 -22.06
CA SER A 256 5.10 -2.89 -21.32
C SER A 256 4.40 -3.26 -19.99
N THR A 257 4.73 -4.45 -19.47
CA THR A 257 4.24 -4.93 -18.17
C THR A 257 5.12 -4.44 -17.01
N LEU A 258 4.49 -4.10 -15.90
CA LEU A 258 5.10 -3.95 -14.59
C LEU A 258 4.84 -5.20 -13.76
N LEU A 259 5.88 -5.81 -13.21
CA LEU A 259 5.76 -6.88 -12.21
C LEU A 259 6.08 -6.28 -10.83
N VAL A 260 5.17 -6.45 -9.88
CA VAL A 260 5.37 -6.09 -8.47
C VAL A 260 5.34 -7.37 -7.65
N LEU A 261 6.47 -7.69 -6.99
CA LEU A 261 6.56 -8.73 -5.96
C LEU A 261 6.51 -8.05 -4.60
N CYS A 262 5.59 -8.45 -3.73
CA CYS A 262 5.52 -7.91 -2.38
C CYS A 262 5.05 -8.92 -1.34
N GLY A 263 5.49 -8.73 -0.10
CA GLY A 263 4.82 -9.28 1.07
C GLY A 263 3.72 -8.34 1.56
N ASP A 264 2.61 -8.91 2.00
CA ASP A 264 1.56 -8.22 2.74
C ASP A 264 1.99 -7.96 4.20
N HIS A 265 2.77 -8.85 4.78
CA HIS A 265 3.53 -8.68 6.02
C HIS A 265 4.78 -9.59 6.02
N GLY A 266 5.54 -9.56 7.12
CA GLY A 266 6.56 -10.56 7.42
C GLY A 266 6.11 -11.52 8.54
N MET A 267 7.05 -12.06 9.30
CA MET A 267 6.78 -12.91 10.47
C MET A 267 7.90 -12.80 11.51
N ASN A 268 7.55 -13.00 12.78
CA ASN A 268 8.54 -13.11 13.84
C ASN A 268 9.26 -14.47 13.82
N ASP A 269 10.32 -14.61 14.62
CA ASP A 269 11.13 -15.84 14.65
C ASP A 269 10.39 -17.08 15.21
N ALA A 270 9.24 -16.88 15.86
CA ALA A 270 8.35 -17.97 16.27
C ALA A 270 7.36 -18.38 15.17
N GLY A 271 7.39 -17.73 14.01
CA GLY A 271 6.48 -17.99 12.90
C GLY A 271 5.10 -17.36 13.04
N ASN A 272 4.92 -16.40 13.95
CA ASN A 272 3.66 -15.67 14.11
C ASN A 272 3.74 -14.28 13.47
N HIS A 273 2.57 -13.70 13.22
CA HIS A 273 2.40 -12.32 12.78
C HIS A 273 1.14 -11.69 13.44
N GLY A 274 0.84 -10.44 13.13
CA GLY A 274 -0.27 -9.66 13.68
C GLY A 274 0.15 -8.54 14.64
N ALA A 275 1.39 -8.54 15.12
CA ALA A 275 1.95 -7.55 16.03
C ALA A 275 2.83 -6.53 15.29
N SER A 276 3.93 -6.09 15.90
CA SER A 276 4.74 -4.96 15.45
C SER A 276 6.25 -5.20 15.57
N SER A 277 6.69 -6.46 15.63
CA SER A 277 8.14 -6.72 15.62
C SER A 277 8.74 -6.39 14.24
N PRO A 278 10.04 -6.01 14.17
CA PRO A 278 10.68 -5.68 12.89
C PRO A 278 10.52 -6.76 11.82
N GLY A 279 10.57 -8.04 12.22
CA GLY A 279 10.37 -9.17 11.31
C GLY A 279 8.95 -9.29 10.77
N GLU A 280 7.94 -8.80 11.49
CA GLU A 280 6.54 -8.78 11.06
C GLU A 280 6.22 -7.57 10.17
N THR A 281 6.84 -6.42 10.43
CA THR A 281 6.51 -5.15 9.77
C THR A 281 7.35 -4.85 8.55
N SER A 282 8.36 -5.68 8.23
CA SER A 282 9.34 -5.40 7.16
C SER A 282 9.30 -6.42 6.00
N PRO A 283 8.18 -6.56 5.27
CA PRO A 283 8.15 -7.39 4.07
C PRO A 283 9.03 -6.83 2.94
N ALA A 284 9.46 -7.73 2.06
CA ALA A 284 10.11 -7.35 0.81
C ALA A 284 9.10 -6.68 -0.15
N LEU A 285 9.56 -5.68 -0.90
CA LEU A 285 8.85 -5.09 -2.02
C LEU A 285 9.81 -4.86 -3.19
N VAL A 286 9.50 -5.39 -4.36
CA VAL A 286 10.36 -5.29 -5.54
C VAL A 286 9.52 -5.00 -6.78
N PHE A 287 9.83 -3.91 -7.47
CA PHE A 287 9.28 -3.59 -8.78
C PHE A 287 10.24 -4.10 -9.87
N MET A 288 9.71 -4.74 -10.90
CA MET A 288 10.49 -5.41 -11.94
C MET A 288 9.91 -5.11 -13.32
N SER A 289 10.79 -4.72 -14.25
CA SER A 289 10.48 -4.67 -15.68
C SER A 289 11.77 -4.45 -16.47
N PRO A 290 11.91 -4.97 -17.71
CA PRO A 290 13.01 -4.61 -18.59
C PRO A 290 13.15 -3.08 -18.79
N LYS A 291 12.04 -2.33 -18.72
CA LYS A 291 12.03 -0.86 -18.83
C LYS A 291 12.74 -0.16 -17.65
N LEU A 292 12.85 -0.81 -16.48
CA LEU A 292 13.51 -0.23 -15.30
C LEU A 292 15.01 -0.03 -15.50
N LYS A 293 15.67 -0.77 -16.42
CA LYS A 293 17.10 -0.57 -16.74
C LYS A 293 17.45 0.87 -17.16
N LYS A 294 16.46 1.64 -17.62
CA LYS A 294 16.63 3.03 -18.05
C LYS A 294 16.58 4.05 -16.90
N VAL A 295 15.97 3.68 -15.77
CA VAL A 295 15.63 4.63 -14.68
C VAL A 295 16.17 4.18 -13.32
N SER A 296 16.33 2.88 -13.10
CA SER A 296 16.81 2.30 -11.86
C SER A 296 18.34 2.34 -11.77
N HIS A 297 18.84 2.43 -10.55
CA HIS A 297 20.26 2.27 -10.25
C HIS A 297 20.57 0.80 -9.98
N LYS A 298 21.75 0.34 -10.42
CA LYS A 298 22.25 -0.98 -10.05
C LYS A 298 22.62 -0.98 -8.57
N LEU A 299 22.01 -1.87 -7.80
CA LEU A 299 22.24 -2.00 -6.36
C LEU A 299 22.95 -3.32 -6.04
N SER A 300 23.62 -3.38 -4.89
CA SER A 300 24.18 -4.63 -4.36
C SER A 300 23.06 -5.56 -3.92
N ALA A 301 23.09 -6.81 -4.38
CA ALA A 301 22.28 -7.91 -3.91
C ALA A 301 23.11 -9.21 -4.01
N PRO A 302 23.16 -10.08 -3.00
CA PRO A 302 22.54 -9.90 -1.69
C PRO A 302 23.09 -8.67 -0.93
N SER A 303 22.32 -8.20 0.05
CA SER A 303 22.63 -7.00 0.84
C SER A 303 22.64 -7.33 2.32
N GLN A 304 23.38 -6.53 3.09
CA GLN A 304 23.35 -6.58 4.55
C GLN A 304 22.40 -5.50 5.06
N PRO A 305 21.56 -5.80 6.06
CA PRO A 305 20.57 -4.85 6.51
C PRO A 305 21.20 -3.79 7.43
N LYS A 306 20.69 -2.55 7.38
CA LYS A 306 21.15 -1.40 8.21
C LYS A 306 20.74 -1.58 9.68
N ASP A 307 19.55 -2.13 9.86
CA ASP A 307 18.93 -2.58 11.12
C ASP A 307 18.21 -3.91 10.84
N GLU A 308 17.72 -4.66 11.83
CA GLU A 308 17.26 -6.06 11.72
C GLU A 308 16.76 -6.53 10.34
N PHE A 309 15.73 -5.88 9.79
CA PHE A 309 15.13 -6.23 8.48
C PHE A 309 15.08 -5.04 7.49
N ASP A 310 15.85 -3.98 7.72
CA ASP A 310 15.93 -2.79 6.84
C ASP A 310 17.07 -2.95 5.81
N TYR A 311 16.75 -3.41 4.61
CA TYR A 311 17.75 -3.74 3.57
C TYR A 311 17.97 -2.64 2.54
N TYR A 312 16.91 -1.92 2.16
CA TYR A 312 16.95 -0.91 1.09
C TYR A 312 16.32 0.41 1.55
N SER A 313 15.78 1.21 0.64
CA SER A 313 14.98 2.37 1.03
C SER A 313 13.64 1.90 1.58
N MET A 314 13.23 2.46 2.72
CA MET A 314 11.96 2.11 3.34
C MET A 314 10.81 2.90 2.69
N VAL A 315 9.70 2.21 2.40
CA VAL A 315 8.45 2.81 1.87
C VAL A 315 7.25 2.24 2.62
N GLU A 316 6.16 2.99 2.68
CA GLU A 316 4.91 2.50 3.27
C GLU A 316 4.15 1.65 2.26
N GLN A 317 3.43 0.62 2.70
CA GLN A 317 2.58 -0.17 1.79
C GLN A 317 1.50 0.67 1.08
N SER A 318 1.04 1.75 1.72
CA SER A 318 0.10 2.70 1.13
C SER A 318 0.68 3.40 -0.11
N ASP A 319 2.00 3.50 -0.24
CA ASP A 319 2.68 4.17 -1.36
C ASP A 319 2.53 3.42 -2.69
N LEU A 320 2.13 2.15 -2.65
CA LEU A 320 1.80 1.37 -3.84
C LEU A 320 0.67 2.03 -4.62
N ALA A 321 -0.37 2.53 -3.94
CA ALA A 321 -1.53 3.09 -4.61
C ALA A 321 -1.22 4.30 -5.54
N PRO A 322 -0.55 5.38 -5.07
CA PRO A 322 -0.23 6.51 -5.94
C PRO A 322 0.87 6.16 -6.95
N THR A 323 1.80 5.27 -6.59
CA THR A 323 2.89 4.85 -7.48
C THR A 323 2.37 4.03 -8.64
N ILE A 324 1.53 3.02 -8.40
CA ILE A 324 0.87 2.22 -9.43
C ILE A 324 -0.04 3.11 -10.28
N ALA A 325 -0.78 4.05 -9.68
CA ALA A 325 -1.63 4.98 -10.40
C ALA A 325 -0.87 5.83 -11.43
N ALA A 326 0.27 6.39 -11.04
CA ALA A 326 1.12 7.12 -11.97
C ALA A 326 1.75 6.20 -13.04
N LEU A 327 2.29 5.05 -12.63
CA LEU A 327 2.99 4.11 -13.51
C LEU A 327 2.08 3.47 -14.58
N LEU A 328 0.78 3.31 -14.29
CA LEU A 328 -0.23 2.83 -15.23
C LEU A 328 -1.14 3.95 -15.76
N GLY A 329 -0.95 5.20 -15.35
CA GLY A 329 -1.67 6.38 -15.84
C GLY A 329 -3.18 6.36 -15.58
N PHE A 330 -3.59 6.27 -14.32
CA PHE A 330 -4.96 6.51 -13.84
C PHE A 330 -4.94 7.42 -12.60
N PRO A 331 -6.08 8.03 -12.21
CA PRO A 331 -6.16 8.89 -11.03
C PRO A 331 -5.82 8.16 -9.73
N VAL A 332 -5.15 8.85 -8.80
CA VAL A 332 -4.87 8.33 -7.45
C VAL A 332 -6.19 8.17 -6.69
N SER A 333 -6.39 7.02 -6.06
CA SER A 333 -7.63 6.70 -5.32
C SER A 333 -8.02 7.80 -4.33
N LYS A 334 -9.32 8.16 -4.24
CA LYS A 334 -9.78 9.29 -3.43
C LYS A 334 -9.37 9.28 -1.96
N ASN A 335 -9.31 8.09 -1.35
CA ASN A 335 -9.00 7.92 0.08
C ASN A 335 -7.55 7.44 0.31
N ASN A 336 -6.66 7.66 -0.67
CA ASN A 336 -5.24 7.37 -0.53
C ASN A 336 -4.57 8.35 0.45
N LEU A 337 -3.67 7.81 1.29
CA LEU A 337 -2.74 8.55 2.15
C LEU A 337 -1.28 8.18 1.84
N GLY A 338 -1.04 7.33 0.85
CA GLY A 338 0.30 6.99 0.39
C GLY A 338 0.95 8.14 -0.36
N ALA A 339 2.29 8.15 -0.33
CA ALA A 339 3.12 9.07 -1.08
C ALA A 339 3.72 8.35 -2.30
N PHE A 340 3.75 9.01 -3.45
CA PHE A 340 4.43 8.52 -4.65
C PHE A 340 5.92 8.29 -4.37
N ILE A 341 6.46 7.15 -4.81
CA ILE A 341 7.87 6.79 -4.63
C ILE A 341 8.75 7.55 -5.65
N PRO A 342 9.58 8.52 -5.24
CA PRO A 342 10.28 9.42 -6.16
C PRO A 342 11.28 8.74 -7.10
N ASP A 343 11.78 7.55 -6.74
CA ASP A 343 12.68 6.73 -7.56
C ASP A 343 12.12 6.41 -8.96
N PHE A 344 10.80 6.50 -9.15
CA PHE A 344 10.15 6.29 -10.45
C PHE A 344 10.02 7.57 -11.30
N LEU A 345 10.25 8.77 -10.76
CA LEU A 345 10.18 10.03 -11.53
C LEU A 345 11.01 10.05 -12.82
N PRO A 346 12.19 9.41 -12.91
CA PRO A 346 12.99 9.43 -14.14
C PRO A 346 12.32 8.76 -15.36
N PHE A 347 11.19 8.06 -15.19
CA PHE A 347 10.37 7.61 -16.32
C PHE A 347 9.80 8.77 -17.14
N TRP A 348 9.56 9.92 -16.51
CA TRP A 348 9.05 11.12 -17.17
C TRP A 348 10.20 12.11 -17.37
N HIS A 349 10.54 12.40 -18.62
CA HIS A 349 11.68 13.25 -18.95
C HIS A 349 11.43 14.75 -18.73
N LYS A 350 10.16 15.18 -18.79
CA LYS A 350 9.80 16.59 -18.59
C LYS A 350 9.62 16.89 -17.10
N THR A 351 10.22 17.98 -16.63
CA THR A 351 10.04 18.44 -15.25
C THR A 351 8.58 18.79 -14.93
N SER A 352 7.81 19.29 -15.91
CA SER A 352 6.37 19.50 -15.77
C SER A 352 5.62 18.23 -15.37
N ASP A 353 5.96 17.10 -15.99
CA ASP A 353 5.27 15.81 -15.77
C ASP A 353 5.61 15.27 -14.38
N GLN A 354 6.87 15.38 -13.97
CA GLN A 354 7.35 14.99 -12.64
C GLN A 354 6.67 15.81 -11.53
N ILE A 355 6.61 17.13 -11.69
CA ILE A 355 5.91 18.02 -10.73
C ILE A 355 4.42 17.71 -10.71
N GLN A 356 3.80 17.49 -11.88
CA GLN A 356 2.38 17.20 -11.97
C GLN A 356 2.01 15.91 -11.24
N ILE A 357 2.83 14.85 -11.32
CA ILE A 357 2.60 13.59 -10.59
C ILE A 357 2.55 13.83 -9.08
N LEU A 358 3.54 14.53 -8.54
CA LEU A 358 3.64 14.82 -7.11
C LEU A 358 2.50 15.75 -6.64
N VAL A 359 2.20 16.80 -7.42
CA VAL A 359 1.10 17.72 -7.11
C VAL A 359 -0.26 17.02 -7.19
N ARG A 360 -0.48 16.07 -8.10
CA ARG A 360 -1.71 15.27 -8.16
C ARG A 360 -1.88 14.41 -6.91
N ASN A 361 -0.83 13.72 -6.48
CA ASN A 361 -0.86 12.96 -5.23
C ASN A 361 -1.14 13.89 -4.03
N ALA A 362 -0.49 15.05 -3.98
CA ALA A 362 -0.68 16.00 -2.89
C ALA A 362 -2.08 16.60 -2.85
N ARG A 363 -2.67 16.98 -3.99
CA ARG A 363 -4.06 17.48 -4.08
C ARG A 363 -5.09 16.44 -3.70
N GLN A 364 -4.85 15.17 -4.04
CA GLN A 364 -5.70 14.08 -3.60
C GLN A 364 -5.69 13.95 -2.07
N ILE A 365 -4.52 13.92 -1.43
CA ILE A 365 -4.42 13.90 0.05
C ILE A 365 -5.05 15.15 0.65
N LEU A 366 -4.81 16.33 0.05
CA LEU A 366 -5.38 17.60 0.47
C LEU A 366 -6.91 17.56 0.50
N SER A 367 -7.55 16.83 -0.41
CA SER A 367 -9.02 16.66 -0.41
C SER A 367 -9.51 15.92 0.84
N ILE A 368 -8.73 14.97 1.37
CA ILE A 368 -9.01 14.29 2.63
C ILE A 368 -8.77 15.24 3.81
N VAL A 369 -7.63 15.93 3.82
CA VAL A 369 -7.26 16.88 4.88
C VAL A 369 -8.30 18.00 5.00
N THR A 370 -8.73 18.57 3.87
CA THR A 370 -9.77 19.62 3.84
C THR A 370 -11.14 19.10 4.28
N ALA A 371 -11.49 17.85 3.97
CA ALA A 371 -12.71 17.24 4.48
C ALA A 371 -12.66 16.99 6.00
N ALA A 372 -11.48 16.75 6.58
CA ALA A 372 -11.28 16.55 8.02
C ALA A 372 -11.23 17.87 8.81
N PHE A 373 -10.51 18.87 8.30
CA PHE A 373 -10.13 20.08 9.05
C PHE A 373 -10.74 21.38 8.52
N GLY A 374 -11.51 21.31 7.42
CA GLY A 374 -12.10 22.47 6.76
C GLY A 374 -11.22 23.04 5.64
N SER A 375 -11.84 23.78 4.71
CA SER A 375 -11.18 24.30 3.51
C SER A 375 -10.45 25.62 3.72
N GLU A 376 -10.83 26.42 4.73
CA GLU A 376 -10.34 27.80 4.89
C GLU A 376 -8.83 27.92 5.06
N LEU A 377 -8.17 26.94 5.68
CA LEU A 377 -6.72 26.93 5.90
C LEU A 377 -5.93 26.63 4.62
N PHE A 378 -6.50 25.86 3.70
CA PHE A 378 -5.82 25.33 2.52
C PHE A 378 -6.22 26.03 1.22
N ASP A 379 -7.30 26.83 1.24
CA ASP A 379 -7.71 27.64 0.12
C ASP A 379 -6.70 28.80 -0.12
N ALA A 380 -6.23 28.90 -1.36
CA ALA A 380 -5.32 29.96 -1.79
C ALA A 380 -6.00 31.33 -1.84
N GLN A 381 -7.34 31.39 -1.93
CA GLN A 381 -8.13 32.62 -1.96
C GLN A 381 -8.63 33.06 -0.57
N SER A 382 -8.40 32.26 0.46
CA SER A 382 -8.79 32.58 1.84
C SER A 382 -8.01 33.79 2.37
N SER A 383 -8.68 34.63 3.16
CA SER A 383 -8.05 35.75 3.88
C SER A 383 -7.18 35.30 5.05
N VAL A 384 -7.25 34.01 5.42
CA VAL A 384 -6.47 33.44 6.52
C VAL A 384 -5.07 33.09 6.01
N ASP A 385 -4.05 33.57 6.71
CA ASP A 385 -2.66 33.17 6.46
C ASP A 385 -2.22 32.10 7.49
N PRO A 386 -2.18 30.81 7.11
CA PRO A 386 -1.83 29.74 8.04
C PRO A 386 -0.39 29.89 8.56
N CYS A 387 0.49 30.57 7.82
CA CYS A 387 1.86 30.85 8.25
C CYS A 387 1.96 31.90 9.38
N ALA A 388 0.89 32.67 9.61
CA ALA A 388 0.81 33.69 10.65
C ALA A 388 0.00 33.24 11.88
N LEU A 389 -0.58 32.04 11.85
CA LEU A 389 -1.34 31.46 12.95
C LEU A 389 -0.42 30.82 14.00
N GLU A 390 -1.00 30.41 15.13
CA GLU A 390 -0.30 29.62 16.15
C GLU A 390 0.23 28.31 15.55
N GLN A 391 1.41 27.89 16.02
CA GLN A 391 2.07 26.66 15.59
C GLN A 391 1.28 25.43 16.07
N THR A 392 0.43 24.95 15.19
CA THR A 392 -0.25 23.66 15.29
C THR A 392 0.15 22.81 14.08
N GLU A 393 0.07 21.48 14.19
CA GLU A 393 0.45 20.59 13.09
C GLU A 393 -0.30 20.92 11.79
N ILE A 394 -1.58 21.26 11.89
CA ILE A 394 -2.42 21.58 10.71
C ILE A 394 -2.06 22.93 10.09
N ASN A 395 -1.75 23.95 10.90
CA ASN A 395 -1.36 25.27 10.39
C ASN A 395 0.01 25.20 9.71
N GLU A 396 0.95 24.44 10.26
CA GLU A 396 2.25 24.20 9.64
C GLU A 396 2.11 23.44 8.31
N LEU A 397 1.26 22.40 8.27
CA LEU A 397 0.99 21.64 7.06
C LEU A 397 0.38 22.53 5.95
N ALA A 398 -0.56 23.41 6.32
CA ALA A 398 -1.18 24.36 5.41
C ALA A 398 -0.19 25.44 4.92
N CYS A 399 0.67 25.95 5.80
CA CYS A 399 1.71 26.90 5.45
C CYS A 399 2.74 26.29 4.48
N GLN A 400 3.19 25.07 4.75
CA GLN A 400 4.10 24.33 3.87
C GLN A 400 3.46 24.07 2.49
N TRP A 401 2.20 23.62 2.45
CA TRP A 401 1.47 23.42 1.19
C TRP A 401 1.42 24.69 0.35
N ARG A 402 1.07 25.84 0.96
CA ARG A 402 0.98 27.13 0.26
C ARG A 402 2.30 27.52 -0.39
N ARG A 403 3.43 27.27 0.27
CA ARG A 403 4.78 27.51 -0.28
C ARG A 403 5.08 26.55 -1.44
N ILE A 404 4.99 25.25 -1.20
CA ILE A 404 5.35 24.20 -2.16
C ILE A 404 4.51 24.29 -3.45
N ASN A 405 3.19 24.48 -3.31
CA ASN A 405 2.29 24.58 -4.46
C ASN A 405 2.51 25.87 -5.27
N LYS A 406 2.91 26.97 -4.64
CA LYS A 406 3.26 28.22 -5.36
C LYS A 406 4.55 28.06 -6.16
N GLU A 407 5.57 27.41 -5.59
CA GLU A 407 6.86 27.16 -6.24
C GLU A 407 6.72 26.20 -7.44
N ALA A 408 5.80 25.24 -7.36
CA ALA A 408 5.57 24.23 -8.40
C ALA A 408 5.36 24.83 -9.81
N HIS A 409 4.59 25.92 -9.94
CA HIS A 409 4.34 26.57 -11.23
C HIS A 409 5.60 27.17 -11.86
N VAL A 410 6.48 27.74 -11.05
CA VAL A 410 7.74 28.32 -11.53
C VAL A 410 8.69 27.20 -11.95
N LEU A 411 8.80 26.16 -11.12
CA LEU A 411 9.71 25.05 -11.33
C LEU A 411 9.31 24.14 -12.49
N ALA A 412 8.03 24.06 -12.85
CA ALA A 412 7.53 23.27 -13.97
C ALA A 412 8.07 23.69 -15.34
N THR A 413 8.54 24.93 -15.47
CA THR A 413 9.18 25.45 -16.69
C THR A 413 10.70 25.21 -16.74
N GLY A 414 11.28 24.67 -15.68
CA GLY A 414 12.71 24.39 -15.59
C GLY A 414 13.14 23.15 -16.37
N ASP A 415 14.44 23.07 -16.67
CA ASP A 415 15.04 21.92 -17.39
C ASP A 415 15.26 20.69 -16.49
N LYS A 416 15.27 20.89 -15.16
CA LYS A 416 15.50 19.85 -14.16
C LYS A 416 14.65 20.08 -12.93
N LEU A 417 14.21 18.99 -12.31
CA LEU A 417 13.51 19.02 -11.05
C LEU A 417 14.42 19.56 -9.94
N ASP A 418 13.92 20.56 -9.21
CA ASP A 418 14.61 21.10 -8.05
C ASP A 418 14.58 20.10 -6.89
N LYS A 419 15.76 19.77 -6.36
CA LYS A 419 15.90 18.75 -5.31
C LYS A 419 15.32 19.20 -3.98
N ASN A 420 15.46 20.47 -3.62
CA ASN A 420 14.93 20.97 -2.36
C ASN A 420 13.40 20.96 -2.38
N TRP A 421 12.81 21.35 -3.52
CA TRP A 421 11.36 21.25 -3.70
C TRP A 421 10.86 19.80 -3.68
N LEU A 422 11.60 18.86 -4.29
CA LEU A 422 11.26 17.43 -4.22
C LEU A 422 11.30 16.90 -2.79
N ASP A 423 12.33 17.27 -2.02
CA ASP A 423 12.47 16.87 -0.61
C ASP A 423 11.34 17.47 0.24
N ASP A 424 11.03 18.76 0.05
CA ASP A 424 9.93 19.46 0.73
C ASP A 424 8.57 18.84 0.40
N MET A 425 8.32 18.54 -0.88
CA MET A 425 7.08 17.89 -1.33
C MET A 425 6.97 16.47 -0.77
N SER A 426 8.05 15.70 -0.78
CA SER A 426 8.07 14.34 -0.24
C SER A 426 7.82 14.35 1.27
N GLN A 427 8.43 15.28 2.01
CA GLN A 427 8.15 15.46 3.44
C GLN A 427 6.71 15.87 3.70
N TRP A 428 6.16 16.78 2.88
CA TRP A 428 4.76 17.19 2.99
C TRP A 428 3.80 16.01 2.79
N LEU A 429 4.01 15.19 1.75
CA LEU A 429 3.19 13.99 1.47
C LEU A 429 3.25 12.97 2.61
N ARG A 430 4.37 12.87 3.32
CA ARG A 430 4.52 11.96 4.48
C ARG A 430 3.86 12.49 5.74
N ARG A 431 3.78 13.81 5.87
CA ARG A 431 3.24 14.51 7.04
C ARG A 431 1.72 14.66 6.97
N ALA A 432 1.20 14.94 5.78
CA ALA A 432 -0.24 15.03 5.49
C ALA A 432 -0.92 13.67 5.67
#